data_AF-A0A4U1JRI1-F1
#
_entry.id   AF-A0A4U1JRI1-F1
#
_cell.length_a   1.000
_cell.length_b   1.000
_cell.length_c   1.000
_cell.angle_alpha   90.00
_cell.angle_beta   90.00
_cell.angle_gamma   90.00
#
_symmetry.space_group_name_H-M   'P 1'
#
loop_
_entity.id
_entity.type
_entity.pdbx_description
1 polymer ?
#
loop_
_entity_poly.entity_id
_entity_poly.type
_entity_poly.pdbx_seq_one_letter_code
_entity_poly.pdbx_strand_id
1 'polypeptide(L)'
;MAAHEPDQKAVYEQRCEDFRSLNGILWQTPLIIMTLTGGLWFAVASFALSDAARSLLLWFACIANFLMIGALFRLRWVMQRVLEDIRTYDGKPQTKRNYIIVGIFSTLLLFTAGVSAVAACHPGKYFIKQTAIQAED
;
A
#
# COMPACT_ATOMS: atom_id res chain seq x y z
N MET A 1 41.20 1.37 -24.12
CA MET A 1 39.74 1.43 -23.86
C MET A 1 39.59 1.95 -22.44
N ALA A 2 39.62 3.27 -22.26
CA ALA A 2 39.50 3.88 -20.94
C ALA A 2 38.05 3.66 -20.49
N ALA A 3 37.88 2.92 -19.39
CA ALA A 3 36.58 2.80 -18.74
C ALA A 3 36.13 4.22 -18.38
N HIS A 4 35.03 4.68 -18.98
CA HIS A 4 34.38 5.92 -18.59
C HIS A 4 34.02 5.77 -17.11
N GLU A 5 34.76 6.43 -16.22
CA GLU A 5 34.28 6.60 -14.86
C GLU A 5 32.91 7.28 -14.97
N PRO A 6 31.85 6.70 -14.36
CA PRO A 6 30.54 7.32 -14.41
C PRO A 6 30.66 8.72 -13.82
N ASP A 7 30.18 9.73 -14.55
CA ASP A 7 30.16 11.11 -14.06
C ASP A 7 29.40 11.13 -12.73
N GLN A 8 30.14 11.25 -11.63
CA GLN A 8 29.58 11.11 -10.29
C GLN A 8 28.54 12.19 -10.03
N LYS A 9 28.65 13.33 -10.70
CA LYS A 9 27.65 14.40 -10.64
C LYS A 9 26.34 13.95 -11.28
N ALA A 10 26.37 13.34 -12.47
CA ALA A 10 25.19 12.80 -13.13
C ALA A 10 24.50 11.71 -12.30
N VAL A 11 25.28 10.82 -11.67
CA VAL A 11 24.73 9.79 -10.76
C VAL A 11 24.05 10.44 -9.56
N TYR A 12 24.67 11.45 -8.95
CA TYR A 12 24.10 12.19 -7.84
C TYR A 12 22.78 12.90 -8.19
N GLU A 13 22.74 13.60 -9.33
CA GLU A 13 21.53 14.25 -9.83
C GLU A 13 20.40 13.24 -10.05
N GLN A 14 20.70 12.10 -10.67
CA GLN A 14 19.74 11.01 -10.84
C GLN A 14 19.22 10.48 -9.49
N ARG A 15 20.07 10.31 -8.48
CA ARG A 15 19.63 9.90 -7.14
C ARG A 15 18.69 10.91 -6.48
N CYS A 16 18.92 12.20 -6.70
CA CYS A 16 18.04 13.25 -6.20
C CYS A 16 16.65 13.20 -6.86
N GLU A 17 16.60 12.96 -8.18
CA GLU A 17 15.34 12.74 -8.90
C GLU A 17 14.63 11.46 -8.44
N ASP A 18 15.37 10.35 -8.30
CA ASP A 18 14.84 9.09 -7.76
C ASP A 18 14.23 9.31 -6.37
N PHE A 19 14.92 10.03 -5.48
CA PHE A 19 14.42 10.32 -4.13
C PHE A 19 13.12 11.14 -4.16
N ARG A 20 13.04 12.14 -5.04
CA ARG A 20 11.82 12.95 -5.22
C ARG A 20 10.66 12.11 -5.72
N SER A 21 10.91 11.26 -6.71
CA SER A 21 9.93 10.33 -7.27
C SER A 21 9.42 9.33 -6.22
N LEU A 22 10.34 8.69 -5.48
CA LEU A 22 10.00 7.75 -4.40
C LEU A 22 9.16 8.41 -3.31
N ASN A 23 9.45 9.66 -2.95
CA ASN A 23 8.63 10.41 -2.01
C ASN A 23 7.22 10.66 -2.56
N GLY A 24 7.08 10.95 -3.86
CA GLY A 24 5.77 11.04 -4.52
C GLY A 24 4.96 9.74 -4.40
N ILE A 25 5.58 8.60 -4.69
CA ILE A 25 4.94 7.28 -4.58
C ILE A 25 4.49 6.99 -3.13
N LEU A 26 5.32 7.34 -2.13
CA LEU A 26 5.00 7.16 -0.72
C LEU A 26 3.70 7.88 -0.33
N TRP A 27 3.49 9.09 -0.83
CA TRP A 27 2.29 9.89 -0.58
C TRP A 27 1.08 9.47 -1.42
N GLN A 28 1.28 8.82 -2.57
CA GLN A 28 0.19 8.27 -3.38
C GLN A 28 -0.35 6.94 -2.83
N THR A 29 0.49 6.18 -2.12
CA THR A 29 0.14 4.85 -1.61
C THR A 29 -1.16 4.80 -0.80
N PRO A 30 -1.43 5.73 0.15
CA PRO A 30 -2.69 5.77 0.91
C PRO A 30 -3.94 5.90 0.03
N LEU A 31 -3.87 6.69 -1.05
CA LEU A 31 -5.00 6.88 -1.96
C LEU A 31 -5.29 5.62 -2.77
N ILE A 32 -4.25 4.95 -3.26
CA ILE A 32 -4.37 3.70 -4.02
C ILE A 32 -5.06 2.63 -3.17
N ILE A 33 -4.59 2.44 -1.92
CA ILE A 33 -5.11 1.38 -1.06
C ILE A 33 -6.51 1.70 -0.50
N MET A 34 -6.80 2.98 -0.22
CA MET A 34 -8.14 3.44 0.14
C MET A 34 -9.13 3.19 -1.01
N THR A 35 -8.73 3.48 -2.24
CA THR A 35 -9.58 3.26 -3.42
C THR A 35 -9.85 1.77 -3.63
N LEU A 36 -8.81 0.93 -3.58
CA LEU A 36 -8.93 -0.52 -3.74
C LEU A 36 -9.82 -1.12 -2.65
N THR A 37 -9.49 -0.88 -1.39
CA THR A 37 -10.22 -1.44 -0.24
C THR A 37 -11.65 -0.90 -0.17
N GLY A 38 -11.83 0.41 -0.34
CA GLY A 38 -13.14 1.05 -0.33
C GLY A 38 -14.03 0.53 -1.46
N GLY A 39 -13.49 0.38 -2.66
CA GLY A 39 -14.20 -0.19 -3.81
C GLY A 39 -14.63 -1.64 -3.58
N LEU A 40 -13.77 -2.47 -2.98
CA LEU A 40 -14.08 -3.85 -2.61
C LEU A 40 -15.20 -3.92 -1.56
N TRP A 41 -15.11 -3.12 -0.50
CA TRP A 41 -16.14 -3.05 0.54
C TRP A 41 -17.48 -2.55 0.00
N PHE A 42 -17.46 -1.55 -0.88
CA PHE A 42 -18.64 -1.08 -1.59
C PHE A 42 -19.26 -2.20 -2.43
N ALA A 43 -18.48 -2.90 -3.25
CA ALA A 43 -18.99 -4.00 -4.08
C ALA A 43 -19.61 -5.12 -3.24
N VAL A 44 -19.00 -5.48 -2.12
CA VAL A 44 -19.51 -6.51 -1.19
C VAL A 44 -20.82 -6.09 -0.54
N ALA A 45 -20.95 -4.81 -0.18
CA ALA A 45 -22.13 -4.27 0.48
C ALA A 45 -23.30 -3.97 -0.48
N SER A 46 -23.01 -3.54 -1.70
CA SER A 46 -24.01 -3.02 -2.64
C SER A 46 -24.55 -4.05 -3.62
N PHE A 47 -23.84 -5.15 -3.87
CA PHE A 47 -24.28 -6.16 -4.82
C PHE A 47 -24.90 -7.39 -4.13
N ALA A 48 -25.91 -7.95 -4.79
CA ALA A 48 -26.54 -9.21 -4.42
C ALA A 48 -25.60 -10.38 -4.76
N LEU A 49 -24.60 -10.58 -3.92
CA LEU A 49 -23.59 -11.63 -4.05
C LEU A 49 -23.94 -12.82 -3.17
N SER A 50 -23.52 -14.02 -3.59
CA SER A 50 -23.52 -15.18 -2.72
C SER A 50 -22.53 -14.97 -1.56
N ASP A 51 -22.77 -15.63 -0.44
CA ASP A 51 -21.88 -15.55 0.73
C ASP A 51 -20.44 -15.96 0.40
N ALA A 52 -20.28 -16.95 -0.49
CA ALA A 52 -18.97 -17.38 -0.98
C ALA A 52 -18.27 -16.27 -1.78
N ALA A 53 -18.98 -15.57 -2.66
CA ALA A 53 -18.41 -14.46 -3.44
C ALA A 53 -18.03 -13.27 -2.55
N ARG A 54 -18.86 -12.92 -1.56
CA ARG A 54 -18.54 -11.89 -0.55
C ARG A 54 -17.29 -12.24 0.25
N SER A 55 -17.19 -13.49 0.71
CA SER A 55 -16.03 -13.97 1.46
C SER A 55 -14.74 -13.90 0.61
N LEU A 56 -14.81 -14.31 -0.66
CA LEU A 56 -13.67 -14.26 -1.59
C LEU A 56 -13.14 -12.82 -1.77
N LEU A 57 -14.04 -11.85 -1.99
CA LEU A 57 -13.67 -10.44 -2.15
C LEU A 57 -13.06 -9.85 -0.87
N LEU A 58 -13.57 -10.22 0.31
CA LEU A 58 -13.03 -9.75 1.59
C LEU A 58 -11.67 -10.40 1.91
N TRP A 59 -11.47 -11.67 1.55
CA TRP A 59 -10.16 -12.31 1.63
C TRP A 59 -9.16 -11.64 0.68
N PHE A 60 -9.58 -11.30 -0.53
CA PHE A 60 -8.77 -10.52 -1.46
C PHE A 60 -8.40 -9.15 -0.87
N ALA A 61 -9.35 -8.44 -0.26
CA ALA A 61 -9.07 -7.19 0.44
C ALA A 61 -8.05 -7.38 1.57
N CYS A 62 -8.17 -8.44 2.35
CA CYS A 62 -7.22 -8.79 3.41
C CYS A 62 -5.80 -9.01 2.86
N ILE A 63 -5.66 -9.85 1.83
CA ILE A 63 -4.37 -10.14 1.17
C ILE A 63 -3.77 -8.86 0.57
N ALA A 64 -4.58 -8.05 -0.11
CA ALA A 64 -4.14 -6.80 -0.71
C ALA A 64 -3.56 -5.82 0.34
N ASN A 65 -4.20 -5.72 1.51
CA ASN A 65 -3.71 -4.90 2.62
C ASN A 65 -2.36 -5.43 3.16
N PHE A 66 -2.19 -6.75 3.30
CA PHE A 66 -0.90 -7.35 3.68
C PHE A 66 0.20 -7.12 2.66
N LEU A 67 -0.09 -7.29 1.36
CA LEU A 67 0.86 -6.99 0.29
C LEU A 67 1.27 -5.52 0.30
N MET A 68 0.33 -4.62 0.58
CA MET A 68 0.61 -3.19 0.66
C MET A 68 1.52 -2.83 1.84
N ILE A 69 1.36 -3.50 2.99
CA ILE A 69 2.30 -3.35 4.12
C ILE A 69 3.71 -3.72 3.67
N GLY A 70 3.88 -4.87 3.01
CA GLY A 70 5.18 -5.29 2.47
C GLY A 70 5.77 -4.28 1.47
N ALA A 71 4.93 -3.73 0.58
CA ALA A 71 5.33 -2.71 -0.37
C ALA A 71 5.80 -1.41 0.31
N LEU A 72 5.10 -0.95 1.35
CA LEU A 72 5.48 0.24 2.13
C LEU A 72 6.83 0.07 2.83
N PHE A 73 7.06 -1.10 3.45
CA PHE A 73 8.36 -1.41 4.07
C PHE A 73 9.49 -1.43 3.05
N ARG A 74 9.27 -2.08 1.89
CA ARG A 74 10.23 -2.11 0.79
C ARG A 74 10.52 -0.70 0.27
N LEU A 75 9.50 0.10 0.02
CA LEU A 75 9.63 1.47 -0.47
C LEU A 75 10.47 2.31 0.48
N ARG A 76 10.17 2.25 1.78
CA ARG A 76 10.94 2.99 2.79
C ARG A 76 12.39 2.56 2.86
N TRP A 77 12.67 1.27 2.69
CA TRP A 77 14.03 0.75 2.66
C TRP A 77 14.81 1.26 1.44
N VAL A 78 14.21 1.26 0.25
CA VAL A 78 14.82 1.82 -0.95
C VAL A 78 15.09 3.32 -0.80
N MET A 79 14.13 4.09 -0.28
CA MET A 79 14.33 5.52 -0.01
C MET A 79 15.49 5.79 0.95
N GLN A 80 15.69 4.93 1.95
CA GLN A 80 16.81 5.07 2.88
C GLN A 80 18.15 4.82 2.21
N ARG A 81 18.25 3.77 1.38
CA ARG A 81 19.47 3.50 0.59
C ARG A 81 19.84 4.68 -0.30
N VAL A 82 18.87 5.22 -1.03
CA VAL A 82 19.09 6.39 -1.91
C VAL A 82 19.52 7.61 -1.09
N LEU A 83 18.90 7.85 0.08
CA LEU A 83 19.28 8.96 0.96
C LEU A 83 20.68 8.80 1.56
N GLU A 84 21.06 7.58 1.93
CA GLU A 84 22.40 7.24 2.44
C GLU A 84 23.47 7.52 1.38
N ASP A 85 23.21 7.16 0.11
CA ASP A 85 24.11 7.44 -1.02
C ASP A 85 24.28 8.95 -1.24
N ILE A 86 23.18 9.71 -1.28
CA ILE A 86 23.18 11.18 -1.42
C ILE A 86 23.98 11.83 -0.29
N ARG A 87 23.78 11.40 0.96
CA ARG A 87 24.49 11.96 2.13
C ARG A 87 25.97 11.63 2.15
N THR A 88 26.32 10.43 1.69
CA THR A 88 27.72 10.00 1.57
C THR A 88 28.46 10.88 0.56
N TYR A 89 27.81 11.20 -0.57
CA TYR A 89 28.35 12.15 -1.55
C TYR A 89 28.45 13.59 -1.00
N ASP A 90 27.44 14.03 -0.25
CA ASP A 90 27.40 15.35 0.40
C ASP A 90 28.36 15.53 1.59
N GLY A 91 29.03 14.47 2.06
CA GLY A 91 29.87 14.48 3.27
C GLY A 91 29.09 14.76 4.56
N LYS A 92 27.77 14.57 4.56
CA LYS A 92 26.89 14.86 5.71
C LYS A 92 26.70 13.65 6.61
N PRO A 93 26.52 13.84 7.93
CA PRO A 93 26.24 12.73 8.84
C PRO A 93 24.92 12.04 8.48
N GLN A 94 24.87 10.73 8.65
CA GLN A 94 23.69 9.93 8.31
C GLN A 94 22.51 10.27 9.23
N THR A 95 21.30 10.40 8.67
CA THR A 95 20.08 10.62 9.46
C THR A 95 19.68 9.36 10.20
N LYS A 96 19.21 9.51 11.44
CA LYS A 96 18.59 8.39 12.16
C LYS A 96 17.37 7.87 11.38
N ARG A 97 17.34 6.55 11.29
CA ARG A 97 16.36 5.75 10.59
C ARG A 97 14.97 5.86 11.26
N ASN A 98 14.08 6.70 10.73
CA ASN A 98 12.72 6.92 11.27
C ASN A 98 11.65 6.18 10.43
N TYR A 99 10.81 5.37 11.08
CA TYR A 99 9.74 4.56 10.47
C TYR A 99 8.32 4.99 10.87
N ILE A 100 8.15 6.11 11.57
CA ILE A 100 6.84 6.51 12.13
C ILE A 100 5.73 6.51 11.07
N ILE A 101 5.94 7.13 9.90
CA ILE A 101 4.93 7.20 8.84
C ILE A 101 4.55 5.80 8.34
N VAL A 102 5.54 4.95 8.08
CA VAL A 102 5.31 3.56 7.64
C VAL A 102 4.58 2.77 8.73
N GLY A 103 4.93 2.99 10.00
CA GLY A 103 4.28 2.37 11.14
C GLY A 103 2.80 2.73 11.20
N ILE A 104 2.47 4.03 11.12
CA ILE A 104 1.08 4.51 11.13
C ILE A 104 0.28 3.89 9.98
N PHE A 105 0.77 3.96 8.75
CA PHE A 105 0.08 3.37 7.60
C PHE A 105 -0.06 1.85 7.74
N SER A 106 0.99 1.16 8.20
CA SER A 106 0.93 -0.29 8.41
C SER A 106 -0.10 -0.66 9.47
N THR A 107 -0.21 0.10 10.56
CA THR A 107 -1.24 -0.15 11.60
C THR A 107 -2.66 0.00 11.07
N LEU A 108 -2.92 1.01 10.23
CA LEU A 108 -4.22 1.21 9.60
C LEU A 108 -4.56 0.08 8.62
N LEU A 109 -3.58 -0.37 7.83
CA LEU A 109 -3.75 -1.49 6.90
C LEU A 109 -3.98 -2.81 7.64
N LEU A 110 -3.28 -3.04 8.75
CA LEU A 110 -3.49 -4.23 9.59
C LEU A 110 -4.90 -4.23 10.19
N PHE A 111 -5.38 -3.08 10.66
CA PHE A 111 -6.74 -2.95 11.18
C PHE A 111 -7.77 -3.29 10.09
N THR A 112 -7.61 -2.69 8.92
CA THR A 112 -8.46 -2.96 7.73
C THR A 112 -8.44 -4.42 7.31
N ALA A 113 -7.25 -5.05 7.30
CA ALA A 113 -7.10 -6.47 6.99
C ALA A 113 -7.84 -7.35 8.03
N GLY A 114 -7.70 -7.02 9.33
CA GLY A 114 -8.39 -7.70 10.42
C GLY A 114 -9.92 -7.61 10.29
N VAL A 115 -10.45 -6.41 10.06
CA VAL A 115 -11.90 -6.21 9.85
C VAL A 115 -12.38 -7.00 8.63
N SER A 116 -11.62 -6.99 7.53
CA SER A 116 -11.95 -7.73 6.32
C SER A 116 -11.91 -9.25 6.55
N ALA A 117 -10.94 -9.77 7.30
CA ALA A 117 -10.84 -11.19 7.63
C ALA A 117 -12.00 -11.65 8.53
N VAL A 118 -12.36 -10.86 9.56
CA VAL A 118 -13.50 -11.16 10.44
C VAL A 118 -14.82 -11.18 9.66
N ALA A 119 -15.01 -10.20 8.77
CA ALA A 119 -16.18 -10.13 7.91
C ALA A 119 -16.21 -11.30 6.90
N ALA A 120 -15.06 -11.71 6.37
CA ALA A 120 -14.94 -12.83 5.42
C ALA A 120 -15.33 -14.18 6.03
N CYS A 121 -15.09 -14.38 7.33
CA CYS A 121 -15.42 -15.63 8.02
C CYS A 121 -16.93 -15.80 8.25
N HIS A 122 -17.69 -14.71 8.37
CA HIS A 122 -19.14 -14.76 8.63
C HIS A 122 -19.91 -13.71 7.82
N PRO A 123 -19.86 -13.74 6.48
CA PRO A 123 -20.46 -12.70 5.64
C PRO A 123 -21.97 -12.55 5.88
N GLY A 124 -22.68 -13.67 6.08
CA GLY A 124 -24.13 -13.66 6.33
C GLY A 124 -24.57 -13.02 7.66
N LYS A 125 -23.65 -12.77 8.61
CA LYS A 125 -23.96 -12.04 9.86
C LYS A 125 -23.82 -10.52 9.71
N TYR A 126 -22.93 -10.08 8.82
CA TYR A 126 -22.56 -8.67 8.68
C TYR A 126 -23.20 -8.00 7.47
N PHE A 127 -23.59 -8.77 6.45
CA PHE A 127 -24.21 -8.24 5.24
C PHE A 127 -25.63 -8.77 5.12
N ILE A 128 -26.61 -7.85 5.10
CA ILE A 128 -28.01 -8.19 4.85
C ILE A 128 -28.12 -8.78 3.44
N LYS A 129 -28.86 -9.88 3.31
CA LYS A 129 -29.14 -10.51 2.02
C LYS A 129 -30.07 -9.58 1.23
N GLN A 130 -29.55 -8.99 0.16
CA GLN A 130 -30.36 -8.26 -0.82
C GLN A 130 -31.06 -9.31 -1.69
N THR A 131 -32.11 -9.96 -1.17
CA THR A 131 -32.78 -11.08 -1.87
C THR A 131 -34.26 -10.83 -2.14
N ALA A 132 -34.78 -9.61 -2.03
CA ALA A 132 -36.22 -9.43 -2.20
C ALA A 132 -36.66 -8.01 -2.62
N ILE A 133 -36.07 -7.40 -3.66
CA ILE A 133 -36.65 -6.17 -4.25
C ILE A 133 -36.79 -6.25 -5.80
N GLN A 134 -36.27 -7.26 -6.49
CA GLN A 134 -36.42 -7.38 -7.96
C GLN A 134 -37.47 -8.42 -8.41
N ALA A 135 -38.42 -8.79 -7.56
CA ALA A 135 -39.52 -9.70 -7.93
C ALA A 135 -40.85 -8.99 -8.19
N GLU A 136 -40.89 -7.66 -8.20
CA GLU A 136 -42.09 -6.88 -8.49
C GLU A 136 -41.70 -5.59 -9.21
N ASP A 137 -41.42 -5.71 -10.52
CA ASP A 137 -41.58 -4.68 -11.56
C ASP A 137 -41.68 -5.40 -12.92
#